data_AF-A0A3M1P145-F1
#
_entry.id   AF-A0A3M1P145-F1
#
_cell.length_a   1.000
_cell.length_b   1.000
_cell.length_c   1.000
_cell.angle_alpha   90.00
_cell.angle_beta   90.00
_cell.angle_gamma   90.00
#
_symmetry.space_group_name_H-M   'P 1'
#
loop_
_entity.id
_entity.type
_entity.pdbx_description
1 polymer ?
#
loop_
_entity_poly.entity_id
_entity_poly.type
_entity_poly.pdbx_seq_one_letter_code
_entity_poly.pdbx_strand_id
1 'polypeptide(L)'
;MGLLATPLWGQISPGKLARPHRKLEGMTNCTKCHTLGGGPDIKKCLSCHVEIKQQLEKKSGYHYLLVAKRKQTCFRCHSEHNGRDFKLIFWPKGQKKFDHRLAGFSLKGKHAQIECKECHRPEKMALDLKKLNDKIDLRATFLGLDSKCLSCHEDEHRGQLDRDCLRCHGFDGWKPAVRFSHDRARFRLTGQHREVPCA
;
A
#
# COMPACT_ATOMS: atom_id res chain seq x y z
N MET A 1 -19.19 5.01 60.78
CA MET A 1 -19.08 4.30 59.49
C MET A 1 -18.62 5.30 58.45
N GLY A 2 -17.31 5.34 58.20
CA GLY A 2 -16.69 6.32 57.30
C GLY A 2 -16.98 5.99 55.84
N LEU A 3 -17.62 6.94 55.14
CA LEU A 3 -17.76 6.94 53.69
C LEU A 3 -16.36 7.09 53.07
N LEU A 4 -15.80 6.00 52.56
CA LEU A 4 -14.63 6.03 51.70
C LEU A 4 -15.05 6.60 50.34
N ALA A 5 -14.84 7.90 50.16
CA ALA A 5 -14.89 8.53 48.85
C ALA A 5 -13.74 7.97 48.01
N THR A 6 -14.05 7.09 47.06
CA THR A 6 -13.09 6.70 46.02
C THR A 6 -12.79 7.94 45.16
N PRO A 7 -11.52 8.33 44.96
CA PRO A 7 -11.22 9.43 44.07
C PRO A 7 -11.61 9.00 42.66
N LEU A 8 -12.56 9.73 42.05
CA LEU A 8 -12.79 9.67 40.62
C LEU A 8 -11.52 10.24 39.96
N TRP A 9 -10.56 9.37 39.64
CA TRP A 9 -9.56 9.72 38.65
C TRP A 9 -10.29 9.84 37.32
N GLY A 10 -10.63 11.07 36.96
CA GLY A 10 -10.98 11.38 35.58
C GLY A 10 -9.85 10.85 34.71
N GLN A 11 -10.10 9.78 33.99
CA GLN A 11 -9.17 9.21 33.02
C GLN A 11 -9.06 10.20 31.85
N ILE A 12 -8.34 11.31 32.05
CA ILE A 12 -8.17 12.39 31.06
C ILE A 12 -7.41 11.88 29.82
N SER A 13 -6.62 10.81 29.98
CA SER A 13 -5.90 10.17 28.89
C SER A 13 -6.32 8.71 28.74
N PRO A 14 -6.86 8.28 27.58
CA PRO A 14 -7.35 6.91 27.36
C PRO A 14 -6.26 5.83 27.42
N GLY A 15 -4.99 6.23 27.52
CA GLY A 15 -3.82 5.37 27.46
C GLY A 15 -2.67 6.01 26.69
N LYS A 16 -1.48 5.41 26.79
CA LYS A 16 -0.28 5.87 26.05
C LYS A 16 -0.48 5.69 24.55
N LEU A 17 -0.04 6.68 23.76
CA LEU A 17 -0.05 6.58 22.30
C LEU A 17 0.98 5.55 21.81
N ALA A 18 0.76 4.99 20.63
CA ALA A 18 1.69 4.13 19.93
C ALA A 18 3.01 4.86 19.65
N ARG A 19 4.11 4.11 19.53
CA ARG A 19 5.47 4.66 19.29
C ARG A 19 5.52 5.76 18.21
N PRO A 20 4.86 5.63 17.04
CA PRO A 20 4.90 6.67 16.00
C PRO A 20 4.31 8.01 16.45
N HIS A 21 3.30 8.00 17.32
CA HIS A 21 2.59 9.17 17.79
C HIS A 21 2.99 9.63 19.20
N ARG A 22 4.02 9.03 19.81
CA ARG A 22 4.45 9.38 21.19
C ARG A 22 4.70 10.88 21.42
N LYS A 23 5.13 11.60 20.38
CA LYS A 23 5.41 13.05 20.44
C LYS A 23 4.14 13.92 20.46
N LEU A 24 2.97 13.31 20.23
CA LEU A 24 1.66 13.96 20.27
C LEU A 24 0.97 13.80 21.61
N GLU A 25 1.64 13.22 22.61
CA GLU A 25 1.10 13.17 23.97
C GLU A 25 1.11 14.54 24.64
N GLY A 26 0.30 14.69 25.68
CA GLY A 26 0.14 15.92 26.45
C GLY A 26 -1.27 16.48 26.32
N MET A 27 -1.73 17.15 27.39
CA MET A 27 -3.13 17.58 27.53
C MET A 27 -3.59 18.57 26.46
N THR A 28 -2.66 19.32 25.86
CA THR A 28 -2.96 20.30 24.80
C THR A 28 -3.04 19.69 23.40
N ASN A 29 -2.65 18.42 23.24
CA ASN A 29 -2.54 17.79 21.93
C ASN A 29 -3.75 16.92 21.55
N CYS A 30 -4.72 16.73 22.45
CA CYS A 30 -5.91 15.91 22.19
C CYS A 30 -6.67 16.36 20.94
N THR A 31 -6.79 17.68 20.76
CA THR A 31 -7.49 18.30 19.63
C THR A 31 -6.75 18.21 18.30
N LYS A 32 -5.51 17.71 18.28
CA LYS A 32 -4.77 17.41 17.04
C LYS A 32 -5.34 16.20 16.31
N CYS A 33 -6.07 15.33 17.00
CA CYS A 33 -6.74 14.17 16.41
C CYS A 33 -8.26 14.22 16.60
N HIS A 34 -8.75 14.76 17.73
CA HIS A 34 -10.16 14.78 18.09
C HIS A 34 -10.83 16.12 17.85
N THR A 35 -12.11 16.11 17.51
CA THR A 35 -12.96 17.30 17.58
C THR A 35 -13.59 17.41 18.96
N LEU A 36 -13.69 18.61 19.54
CA LEU A 36 -14.24 18.80 20.89
C LEU A 36 -15.69 18.30 20.95
N GLY A 37 -16.02 17.52 21.98
CA GLY A 37 -17.32 16.84 22.09
C GLY A 37 -17.53 15.70 21.09
N GLY A 38 -16.51 15.37 20.29
CA GLY A 38 -16.56 14.31 19.27
C GLY A 38 -15.38 13.35 19.35
N GLY A 39 -15.39 12.39 18.42
CA GLY A 39 -14.31 11.40 18.27
C GLY A 39 -13.14 11.89 17.42
N PRO A 40 -12.24 10.97 17.03
CA PRO A 40 -11.18 11.24 16.06
C PRO A 40 -11.75 11.72 14.72
N ASP A 41 -11.15 12.77 14.15
CA ASP A 41 -11.53 13.34 12.86
C ASP A 41 -10.54 12.92 11.75
N ILE A 42 -11.08 12.34 10.68
CA ILE A 42 -10.32 11.91 9.51
C ILE A 42 -9.52 13.08 8.90
N LYS A 43 -10.10 14.28 8.81
CA LYS A 43 -9.42 15.46 8.25
C LYS A 43 -8.15 15.80 9.03
N LYS A 44 -8.18 15.62 10.35
CA LYS A 44 -7.03 15.86 11.22
C LYS A 44 -5.95 14.80 11.01
N CYS A 45 -6.30 13.53 10.85
CA CYS A 45 -5.33 12.49 10.47
C CYS A 45 -4.63 12.83 9.15
N LEU A 46 -5.41 13.26 8.14
CA LEU A 46 -4.91 13.60 6.80
C LEU A 46 -4.06 14.88 6.75
N SER A 47 -4.05 15.70 7.81
CA SER A 47 -3.17 16.87 7.90
C SER A 47 -1.70 16.50 8.06
N CYS A 48 -1.41 15.33 8.66
CA CYS A 48 -0.06 14.78 8.80
C CYS A 48 0.18 13.62 7.83
N HIS A 49 -0.83 12.77 7.57
CA HIS A 49 -0.76 11.66 6.63
C HIS A 49 -1.06 12.10 5.19
N VAL A 50 -0.24 13.02 4.69
CA VAL A 50 -0.42 13.65 3.39
C VAL A 50 -0.25 12.67 2.23
N GLU A 51 0.52 11.60 2.42
CA GLU A 51 0.63 10.49 1.47
C GLU A 51 -0.70 9.76 1.28
N ILE A 52 -1.47 9.57 2.36
CA ILE A 52 -2.80 8.97 2.31
C ILE A 52 -3.81 9.96 1.75
N LYS A 53 -3.72 11.24 2.14
CA LYS A 53 -4.55 12.31 1.57
C LYS A 53 -4.45 12.33 0.05
N GLN A 54 -3.23 12.26 -0.48
CA GLN A 54 -3.00 12.22 -1.91
C GLN A 54 -3.62 10.97 -2.57
N GLN A 55 -3.58 9.79 -1.95
CA GLN A 55 -4.27 8.60 -2.47
C GLN A 55 -5.79 8.78 -2.54
N LEU A 56 -6.39 9.38 -1.50
CA LEU A 56 -7.82 9.67 -1.47
C LEU A 56 -8.23 10.66 -2.59
N GLU A 57 -7.42 11.71 -2.80
CA GLU A 57 -7.64 12.70 -3.86
C GLU A 57 -7.48 12.09 -5.26
N LYS A 58 -6.47 11.24 -5.45
CA LYS A 58 -6.25 10.47 -6.69
C LYS A 58 -7.25 9.34 -6.89
N LYS A 59 -8.15 9.10 -5.94
CA LYS A 59 -9.17 8.05 -5.99
C LYS A 59 -8.59 6.66 -6.23
N SER A 60 -7.44 6.37 -5.61
CA SER A 60 -6.68 5.13 -5.88
C SER A 60 -6.20 4.44 -4.61
N GLY A 61 -5.94 3.13 -4.74
CA GLY A 61 -5.38 2.30 -3.68
C GLY A 61 -6.38 1.87 -2.58
N TYR A 62 -5.85 1.12 -1.62
CA TYR A 62 -6.65 0.48 -0.58
C TYR A 62 -7.36 1.48 0.36
N HIS A 63 -6.68 2.56 0.74
CA HIS A 63 -7.26 3.58 1.62
C HIS A 63 -8.44 4.29 0.98
N TYR A 64 -8.39 4.61 -0.32
CA TYR A 64 -9.54 5.19 -1.03
C TYR A 64 -10.73 4.23 -1.07
N LEU A 65 -10.49 2.95 -1.37
CA LEU A 65 -11.54 1.94 -1.35
C LEU A 65 -12.23 1.86 0.03
N LEU A 66 -11.48 1.90 1.12
CA LEU A 66 -12.07 1.80 2.45
C LEU A 66 -12.74 3.10 2.91
N VAL A 67 -12.02 4.22 2.84
CA VAL A 67 -12.47 5.48 3.42
C VAL A 67 -13.55 6.13 2.55
N ALA A 68 -13.31 6.25 1.24
CA ALA A 68 -14.22 6.96 0.36
C ALA A 68 -15.37 6.09 -0.16
N LYS A 69 -15.10 4.81 -0.50
CA LYS A 69 -16.15 3.91 -1.05
C LYS A 69 -16.91 3.15 0.03
N ARG A 70 -16.24 2.65 1.07
CA ARG A 70 -16.87 1.88 2.16
C ARG A 70 -17.17 2.70 3.42
N LYS A 71 -16.91 4.01 3.41
CA LYS A 71 -17.14 4.93 4.53
C LYS A 71 -16.50 4.46 5.85
N GLN A 72 -15.35 3.77 5.76
CA GLN A 72 -14.66 3.22 6.91
C GLN A 72 -13.80 4.29 7.59
N THR A 73 -13.80 4.32 8.93
CA THR A 73 -12.96 5.24 9.70
C THR A 73 -11.55 4.69 9.91
N CYS A 74 -10.56 5.58 10.04
CA CYS A 74 -9.15 5.21 10.18
C CYS A 74 -8.90 4.35 11.41
N PHE A 75 -9.48 4.71 12.56
CA PHE A 75 -9.24 4.05 13.84
C PHE A 75 -9.73 2.59 13.93
N ARG A 76 -10.55 2.12 12.97
CA ARG A 76 -10.93 0.71 12.90
C ARG A 76 -9.76 -0.21 12.56
N CYS A 77 -8.78 0.32 11.82
CA CYS A 77 -7.54 -0.38 11.52
C CYS A 77 -6.34 0.26 12.23
N HIS A 78 -6.37 1.57 12.48
CA HIS A 78 -5.31 2.34 13.13
C HIS A 78 -5.69 2.68 14.58
N SER A 79 -5.84 1.65 15.42
CA SER A 79 -6.32 1.83 16.80
C SER A 79 -5.24 2.42 17.70
N GLU A 80 -5.54 3.55 18.32
CA GLU A 80 -4.61 4.32 19.13
C GLU A 80 -4.98 4.25 20.63
N HIS A 81 -4.08 4.68 21.51
CA HIS A 81 -4.15 4.60 22.99
C HIS A 81 -3.94 3.20 23.58
N ASN A 82 -3.49 2.24 22.78
CA ASN A 82 -3.28 0.87 23.21
C ASN A 82 -1.86 0.60 23.75
N GLY A 83 -1.08 1.65 24.01
CA GLY A 83 0.30 1.54 24.50
C GLY A 83 1.36 1.62 23.40
N ARG A 84 2.61 1.77 23.84
CA ARG A 84 3.76 2.07 22.97
C ARG A 84 4.02 1.01 21.93
N ASP A 85 3.90 -0.24 22.32
CA ASP A 85 4.30 -1.39 21.51
C ASP A 85 3.12 -1.98 20.72
N PHE A 86 1.95 -1.35 20.82
CA PHE A 86 0.79 -1.76 20.04
C PHE A 86 1.07 -1.59 18.54
N LYS A 87 0.77 -2.64 17.78
CA LYS A 87 0.83 -2.62 16.32
C LYS A 87 -0.33 -1.78 15.82
N LEU A 88 -0.07 -0.51 15.53
CA LEU A 88 -1.09 0.46 15.13
C LEU A 88 -1.93 -0.06 13.96
N ILE A 89 -1.34 -0.75 12.98
CA ILE A 89 -2.04 -1.27 11.81
C ILE A 89 -2.59 -2.68 12.09
N PHE A 90 -3.92 -2.78 12.20
CA PHE A 90 -4.66 -4.02 12.29
C PHE A 90 -5.05 -4.56 10.91
N TRP A 91 -4.62 -5.78 10.61
CA TRP A 91 -4.97 -6.52 9.40
C TRP A 91 -6.03 -7.58 9.75
N PRO A 92 -7.31 -7.43 9.33
CA PRO A 92 -8.38 -8.32 9.78
C PRO A 92 -8.15 -9.81 9.52
N LYS A 93 -7.48 -10.15 8.42
CA LYS A 93 -7.12 -11.52 8.04
C LYS A 93 -5.64 -11.84 8.25
N GLY A 94 -4.89 -10.93 8.86
CA GLY A 94 -3.43 -10.95 8.91
C GLY A 94 -2.79 -10.44 7.61
N GLN A 95 -1.60 -9.83 7.75
CA GLN A 95 -0.88 -9.20 6.65
C GLN A 95 -0.55 -10.18 5.50
N LYS A 96 -0.18 -11.43 5.82
CA LYS A 96 0.13 -12.47 4.82
C LYS A 96 -1.08 -12.87 3.95
N LYS A 97 -2.30 -12.64 4.42
CA LYS A 97 -3.54 -12.97 3.69
C LYS A 97 -4.18 -11.72 3.07
N PHE A 98 -3.42 -10.64 2.90
CA PHE A 98 -3.91 -9.42 2.29
C PHE A 98 -4.29 -9.64 0.82
N ASP A 99 -5.52 -9.25 0.47
CA ASP A 99 -6.05 -9.36 -0.89
C ASP A 99 -5.65 -8.13 -1.73
N HIS A 100 -4.65 -8.29 -2.59
CA HIS A 100 -4.11 -7.19 -3.40
C HIS A 100 -5.10 -6.65 -4.45
N ARG A 101 -6.18 -7.39 -4.76
CA ARG A 101 -7.28 -6.86 -5.59
C ARG A 101 -7.90 -5.61 -4.97
N LEU A 102 -7.92 -5.53 -3.63
CA LEU A 102 -8.43 -4.38 -2.89
C LEU A 102 -7.52 -3.14 -3.03
N ALA A 103 -6.25 -3.34 -3.39
CA ALA A 103 -5.30 -2.27 -3.67
C ALA A 103 -5.25 -1.89 -5.16
N GLY A 104 -6.01 -2.57 -6.03
CA GLY A 104 -6.04 -2.32 -7.46
C GLY A 104 -4.99 -3.10 -8.27
N PHE A 105 -4.25 -4.04 -7.65
CA PHE A 105 -3.24 -4.85 -8.33
C PHE A 105 -3.44 -6.34 -8.05
N SER A 106 -4.01 -7.08 -9.00
CA SER A 106 -4.24 -8.52 -8.82
C SER A 106 -2.96 -9.31 -9.05
N LEU A 107 -2.43 -9.94 -8.00
CA LEU A 107 -1.28 -10.86 -8.12
C LEU A 107 -1.70 -12.11 -8.91
N LYS A 108 -0.94 -12.42 -9.97
CA LYS A 108 -1.16 -13.55 -10.88
C LYS A 108 0.15 -14.28 -11.16
N GLY A 109 0.08 -15.57 -11.47
CA GLY A 109 1.24 -16.39 -11.80
C GLY A 109 2.34 -16.28 -10.74
N LYS A 110 3.59 -16.03 -11.16
CA LYS A 110 4.75 -15.92 -10.27
C LYS A 110 4.63 -14.77 -9.26
N HIS A 111 3.92 -13.69 -9.58
CA HIS A 111 3.71 -12.58 -8.64
C HIS A 111 2.88 -12.97 -7.41
N ALA A 112 2.07 -14.03 -7.51
CA ALA A 112 1.30 -14.53 -6.37
C ALA A 112 2.13 -15.41 -5.41
N GLN A 113 3.36 -15.76 -5.77
CA GLN A 113 4.22 -16.69 -5.04
C GLN A 113 5.38 -16.00 -4.30
N ILE A 114 5.54 -14.69 -4.44
CA ILE A 114 6.63 -13.93 -3.83
C ILE A 114 6.21 -13.28 -2.53
N GLU A 115 7.19 -13.05 -1.65
CA GLU A 115 6.97 -12.38 -0.38
C GLU A 115 6.74 -10.87 -0.55
N CYS A 116 6.05 -10.26 0.42
CA CYS A 116 5.68 -8.84 0.36
C CYS A 116 6.89 -7.92 0.12
N LYS A 117 8.03 -8.23 0.77
CA LYS A 117 9.26 -7.45 0.73
C LYS A 117 9.97 -7.45 -0.63
N GLU A 118 9.69 -8.44 -1.49
CA GLU A 118 10.32 -8.55 -2.82
C GLU A 118 9.83 -7.42 -3.75
N CYS A 119 8.59 -6.96 -3.53
CA CYS A 119 7.99 -5.82 -4.21
C CYS A 119 8.06 -4.53 -3.37
N HIS A 120 7.67 -4.59 -2.09
CA HIS A 120 7.57 -3.43 -1.21
C HIS A 120 8.93 -3.05 -0.62
N ARG A 121 9.81 -2.59 -1.50
CA ARG A 121 11.14 -2.06 -1.16
C ARG A 121 11.31 -0.64 -1.72
N PRO A 122 12.07 0.23 -1.05
CA PRO A 122 12.23 1.62 -1.47
C PRO A 122 12.68 1.78 -2.92
N GLU A 123 13.53 0.88 -3.43
CA GLU A 123 14.13 0.97 -4.76
C GLU A 123 13.13 0.69 -5.90
N LYS A 124 11.94 0.16 -5.59
CA LYS A 124 10.87 -0.13 -6.56
C LYS A 124 9.71 0.86 -6.48
N MET A 125 9.79 1.87 -5.60
CA MET A 125 8.76 2.89 -5.48
C MET A 125 8.85 3.88 -6.65
N ALA A 126 7.75 4.02 -7.38
CA ALA A 126 7.60 5.01 -8.44
C ALA A 126 7.23 6.40 -7.90
N LEU A 127 6.60 6.47 -6.74
CA LEU A 127 6.24 7.73 -6.09
C LEU A 127 7.33 8.15 -5.09
N ASP A 128 7.79 9.40 -5.24
CA ASP A 128 8.67 10.03 -4.26
C ASP A 128 7.86 10.43 -3.00
N LEU A 129 7.66 9.45 -2.11
CA LEU A 129 6.92 9.63 -0.86
C LEU A 129 7.65 10.58 0.10
N LYS A 130 8.98 10.72 -0.02
CA LYS A 130 9.77 11.62 0.84
C LYS A 130 9.52 13.09 0.52
N LYS A 131 9.21 13.44 -0.73
CA LYS A 131 8.73 14.78 -1.09
C LYS A 131 7.38 15.12 -0.49
N LEU A 132 6.53 14.11 -0.23
CA LEU A 132 5.24 14.32 0.41
C LEU A 132 5.39 14.39 1.92
N ASN A 133 6.11 13.45 2.51
CA ASN A 133 6.30 13.31 3.95
C ASN A 133 7.75 12.93 4.23
N ASP A 134 8.57 13.90 4.63
CA ASP A 134 10.00 13.76 4.90
C ASP A 134 10.29 12.70 5.98
N LYS A 135 9.35 12.50 6.90
CA LYS A 135 9.44 11.58 8.05
C LYS A 135 8.94 10.17 7.76
N ILE A 136 8.40 9.89 6.57
CA ILE A 136 7.91 8.54 6.25
C ILE A 136 9.05 7.52 6.25
N ASP A 137 8.82 6.35 6.85
CA ASP A 137 9.74 5.21 6.76
C ASP A 137 9.38 4.38 5.52
N LEU A 138 10.22 4.48 4.48
CA LEU A 138 10.02 3.76 3.21
C LEU A 138 10.15 2.24 3.35
N ARG A 139 10.77 1.73 4.42
CA ARG A 139 10.89 0.29 4.66
C ARG A 139 9.68 -0.28 5.40
N ALA A 140 8.87 0.58 6.02
CA ALA A 140 7.68 0.19 6.77
C ALA A 140 6.35 0.48 6.05
N THR A 141 6.41 1.11 4.87
CA THR A 141 5.23 1.48 4.09
C THR A 141 4.98 0.52 2.92
N PHE A 142 3.71 0.32 2.58
CA PHE A 142 3.26 -0.46 1.41
C PHE A 142 2.83 0.43 0.24
N LEU A 143 3.03 1.75 0.36
CA LEU A 143 2.62 2.73 -0.64
C LEU A 143 3.72 2.94 -1.68
N GLY A 144 3.36 3.56 -2.81
CA GLY A 144 4.32 4.15 -3.75
C GLY A 144 4.78 3.25 -4.90
N LEU A 145 4.34 2.00 -4.97
CA LEU A 145 4.55 1.15 -6.16
C LEU A 145 3.60 1.54 -7.31
N ASP A 146 4.07 1.34 -8.55
CA ASP A 146 3.25 1.37 -9.78
C ASP A 146 2.93 -0.08 -10.20
N SER A 147 1.83 -0.29 -10.91
CA SER A 147 1.37 -1.58 -11.42
C SER A 147 1.90 -1.93 -12.81
N LYS A 148 2.58 -1.00 -13.49
CA LYS A 148 3.14 -1.23 -14.83
C LYS A 148 4.32 -2.19 -14.75
N CYS A 149 4.44 -3.11 -15.70
CA CYS A 149 5.54 -4.10 -15.74
C CYS A 149 6.93 -3.44 -15.62
N LEU A 150 7.11 -2.31 -16.30
CA LEU A 150 8.36 -1.57 -16.35
C LEU A 150 8.71 -0.80 -15.07
N SER A 151 7.85 -0.81 -14.04
CA SER A 151 8.23 -0.27 -12.72
C SER A 151 9.19 -1.20 -11.99
N CYS A 152 9.21 -2.48 -12.36
CA CYS A 152 10.02 -3.50 -11.70
C CYS A 152 10.96 -4.23 -12.67
N HIS A 153 10.52 -4.41 -13.92
CA HIS A 153 11.24 -5.15 -14.95
C HIS A 153 11.89 -4.22 -15.96
N GLU A 154 13.07 -4.62 -16.43
CA GLU A 154 13.78 -3.92 -17.49
C GLU A 154 13.24 -4.37 -18.86
N ASP A 155 13.36 -3.49 -19.86
CA ASP A 155 13.00 -3.82 -21.23
C ASP A 155 14.17 -4.47 -21.97
N GLU A 156 14.17 -5.80 -21.98
CA GLU A 156 15.15 -6.61 -22.72
C GLU A 156 15.06 -6.40 -24.24
N HIS A 157 13.97 -5.84 -24.75
CA HIS A 157 13.79 -5.55 -26.17
C HIS A 157 14.43 -4.23 -26.59
N ARG A 158 15.04 -3.48 -25.66
CA ARG A 158 15.78 -2.24 -25.94
C ARG A 158 14.95 -1.21 -26.72
N GLY A 159 13.66 -1.11 -26.43
CA GLY A 159 12.73 -0.20 -27.08
C GLY A 159 12.31 -0.57 -28.50
N GLN A 160 12.66 -1.77 -28.98
CA GLN A 160 12.28 -2.23 -30.33
C GLN A 160 10.81 -2.67 -30.41
N LEU A 161 10.21 -3.03 -29.27
CA LEU A 161 8.82 -3.45 -29.16
C LEU A 161 7.99 -2.43 -28.38
N ASP A 162 6.67 -2.57 -28.48
CA ASP A 162 5.75 -1.79 -27.68
C ASP A 162 5.91 -2.10 -26.17
N ARG A 163 5.45 -1.15 -25.34
CA ARG A 163 5.58 -1.25 -23.87
C ARG A 163 4.43 -2.04 -23.21
N ASP A 164 3.51 -2.60 -23.99
CA ASP A 164 2.42 -3.45 -23.50
C ASP A 164 2.89 -4.92 -23.48
N CYS A 165 3.63 -5.24 -22.41
CA CYS A 165 4.22 -6.56 -22.20
C CYS A 165 3.20 -7.70 -22.29
N LEU A 166 1.93 -7.45 -21.95
CA LEU A 166 0.88 -8.48 -21.90
C LEU A 166 0.41 -8.93 -23.30
N ARG A 167 0.79 -8.22 -24.37
CA ARG A 167 0.55 -8.66 -25.76
C ARG A 167 1.26 -9.97 -26.08
N CYS A 168 2.43 -10.19 -25.46
CA CYS A 168 3.30 -11.33 -25.72
C CYS A 168 3.52 -12.20 -24.47
N HIS A 169 3.67 -11.59 -23.30
CA HIS A 169 4.02 -12.28 -22.06
C HIS A 169 2.82 -12.52 -21.14
N GLY A 170 2.89 -13.63 -20.41
CA GLY A 170 1.96 -13.97 -19.33
C GLY A 170 2.49 -13.53 -17.96
N PHE A 171 1.86 -14.03 -16.90
CA PHE A 171 2.31 -13.79 -15.53
C PHE A 171 3.15 -14.95 -14.95
N ASP A 172 3.25 -16.06 -15.68
CA ASP A 172 3.92 -17.29 -15.24
C ASP A 172 5.42 -17.31 -15.55
N GLY A 173 5.86 -16.46 -16.47
CA GLY A 173 7.26 -16.29 -16.86
C GLY A 173 7.43 -15.45 -18.12
N TRP A 174 8.67 -15.01 -18.37
CA TRP A 174 9.04 -14.28 -19.58
C TRP A 174 9.21 -15.21 -20.78
N LYS A 175 9.79 -16.39 -20.56
CA LYS A 175 9.97 -17.44 -21.56
C LYS A 175 9.11 -18.66 -21.24
N PRO A 176 8.43 -19.25 -22.24
CA PRO A 176 8.20 -18.68 -23.57
C PRO A 176 7.25 -17.46 -23.50
N ALA A 177 7.31 -16.59 -24.51
CA ALA A 177 6.33 -15.52 -24.69
C ALA A 177 5.01 -16.13 -25.21
N VAL A 178 4.21 -16.69 -24.29
CA VAL A 178 3.06 -17.57 -24.60
C VAL A 178 1.99 -16.96 -25.52
N ARG A 179 1.93 -15.64 -25.68
CA ARG A 179 0.99 -14.94 -26.58
C ARG A 179 1.65 -14.40 -27.84
N PHE A 180 2.97 -14.48 -27.95
CA PHE A 180 3.69 -14.03 -29.14
C PHE A 180 3.36 -14.93 -30.33
N SER A 181 3.25 -14.32 -31.51
CA SER A 181 3.02 -15.04 -32.76
C SER A 181 3.83 -14.38 -33.86
N HIS A 182 4.69 -15.17 -34.51
CA HIS A 182 5.51 -14.74 -35.64
C HIS A 182 4.68 -14.27 -36.85
N ASP A 183 3.43 -14.74 -37.00
CA ASP A 183 2.54 -14.26 -38.06
C ASP A 183 2.14 -12.80 -37.90
N ARG A 184 2.21 -12.27 -36.67
CA ARG A 184 1.95 -10.86 -36.35
C ARG A 184 3.23 -10.04 -36.20
N ALA A 185 4.40 -10.67 -36.33
CA ALA A 185 5.68 -9.99 -36.28
C ALA A 185 5.99 -9.33 -37.63
N ARG A 186 6.87 -8.32 -37.61
CA ARG A 186 7.36 -7.68 -38.85
C ARG A 186 8.04 -8.68 -39.79
N PHE A 187 8.77 -9.62 -39.21
CA PHE A 187 9.40 -10.71 -39.95
C PHE A 187 8.61 -12.00 -39.71
N ARG A 188 7.80 -12.39 -40.71
CA ARG A 188 7.02 -13.62 -40.67
C ARG A 188 7.92 -14.80 -41.03
N LEU A 189 7.85 -15.87 -40.25
CA LEU A 189 8.57 -17.10 -40.57
C LEU A 189 7.86 -17.84 -41.71
N THR A 190 8.60 -18.10 -42.79
CA THR A 190 8.13 -18.82 -43.99
C THR A 190 9.11 -19.91 -44.38
N GLY A 191 8.61 -20.96 -45.04
CA GLY A 191 9.42 -22.12 -45.44
C GLY A 191 10.09 -22.78 -44.22
N GLN A 192 11.34 -23.20 -44.39
CA GLN A 192 12.14 -23.89 -43.36
C GLN A 192 12.31 -23.07 -42.06
N HIS A 193 12.18 -21.74 -42.09
CA HIS A 193 12.25 -20.93 -40.88
C HIS A 193 11.15 -21.26 -39.85
N ARG A 194 10.03 -21.87 -40.27
CA ARG A 194 8.95 -22.29 -39.36
C ARG A 194 9.33 -23.51 -38.51
N GLU A 195 10.32 -24.28 -38.94
CA GLU A 195 10.72 -25.54 -38.31
C GLU A 195 11.76 -25.31 -37.19
N VAL A 196 12.33 -24.09 -37.09
CA VAL A 196 13.32 -23.75 -36.07
C VAL A 196 12.62 -23.50 -34.73
N PRO A 197 12.97 -24.22 -33.65
CA PRO A 197 12.41 -23.98 -32.33
C PRO A 197 12.70 -22.57 -31.81
N CYS A 198 11.75 -22.00 -31.04
CA CYS A 198 11.95 -20.73 -30.35
C CYS A 198 13.07 -20.87 -29.30
N ALA A 199 14.05 -19.94 -29.31
CA ALA A 199 15.14 -19.85 -28.34
C ALA A 199 14.84 -18.90 -27.16
#